data_AF-A0A7S3QXK2-F1
#
_entry.id   AF-A0A7S3QXK2-F1
#
_cell.length_a   1.000
_cell.length_b   1.000
_cell.length_c   1.000
_cell.angle_alpha   90.00
_cell.angle_beta   90.00
_cell.angle_gamma   90.00
#
_symmetry.space_group_name_H-M   'P 1'
#
loop_
_entity.id
_entity.type
_entity.pdbx_description
1 polymer ?
#
loop_
_entity_poly.entity_id
_entity_poly.type
_entity_poly.pdbx_seq_one_letter_code
_entity_poly.pdbx_strand_id
1 'polypeptide(L)'
;MALSTKQCTPVNGTKPRRPQSQIAVSRRTTLGGAALLGGMHIVDSASAISNGPSPRYWDPTDLVIPGMQKFRDLDLDGAASDFDEAWLRAPSVRPFLWQRGIALYFQSRFPEAADQFRSDVAVNPRNTEEAIWAFISEARMDGPSQARANFVQVPQDPRPVIQAAYESFKNGGGPEKILASSRRDGDQSDFYARLYAGLYFESMNVGLFRDNTAAKKELLAACATPYAQQSDDYYAAVARLHVNVRGWSA
;
A
#
# COMPACT_ATOMS: atom_id res chain seq x y z
N MET A 1 -6.42 -62.16 21.28
CA MET A 1 -5.05 -61.63 21.52
C MET A 1 -5.02 -60.25 20.87
N ALA A 2 -5.34 -59.12 21.52
CA ALA A 2 -4.63 -58.41 22.61
C ALA A 2 -3.14 -58.26 22.26
N LEU A 3 -2.47 -57.11 22.19
CA LEU A 3 -2.63 -55.66 22.44
C LEU A 3 -1.55 -55.00 21.51
N SER A 4 -1.55 -53.74 21.09
CA SER A 4 -1.28 -52.58 21.94
C SER A 4 -1.15 -51.35 21.03
N THR A 5 -2.01 -50.38 21.26
CA THR A 5 -1.91 -48.99 20.82
C THR A 5 -0.88 -48.27 21.68
N LYS A 6 0.09 -47.57 21.07
CA LYS A 6 0.90 -46.57 21.77
C LYS A 6 0.42 -45.17 21.41
N GLN A 7 -0.22 -44.54 22.39
CA GLN A 7 -0.51 -43.12 22.44
C GLN A 7 0.80 -42.33 22.60
N CYS A 8 0.95 -41.26 21.81
CA CYS A 8 1.99 -40.26 22.00
C CYS A 8 1.39 -39.11 22.80
N THR A 9 1.90 -38.85 24.00
CA THR A 9 1.51 -37.73 24.86
C THR A 9 2.23 -36.44 24.44
N PRO A 10 1.61 -35.25 24.60
CA PRO A 10 2.25 -33.99 24.27
C PRO A 10 3.21 -33.53 25.39
N VAL A 11 4.41 -33.13 24.99
CA VAL A 11 5.41 -32.50 25.88
C VAL A 11 5.03 -31.04 26.10
N ASN A 12 4.75 -30.70 27.36
CA ASN A 12 4.56 -29.32 27.82
C ASN A 12 5.87 -28.54 27.74
N GLY A 13 6.00 -27.70 26.71
CA GLY A 13 7.06 -26.69 26.59
C GLY A 13 6.71 -25.40 27.33
N THR A 14 7.46 -25.10 28.38
CA THR A 14 7.40 -23.88 29.17
C THR A 14 7.82 -22.65 28.35
N LYS A 15 6.98 -21.61 28.30
CA LYS A 15 7.31 -20.31 27.68
C LYS A 15 8.30 -19.51 28.55
N PRO A 16 9.38 -18.93 28.00
CA PRO A 16 10.22 -17.99 28.74
C PRO A 16 9.56 -16.61 28.86
N ARG A 17 9.58 -16.04 30.07
CA ARG A 17 9.07 -14.70 30.41
C ARG A 17 9.98 -13.61 29.82
N ARG A 18 9.38 -12.60 29.19
CA ARG A 18 10.05 -11.34 28.80
C ARG A 18 10.33 -10.48 30.04
N PRO A 19 11.50 -9.83 30.15
CA PRO A 19 11.74 -8.83 31.19
C PRO A 19 11.08 -7.48 30.79
N GLN A 20 10.30 -6.91 31.71
CA GLN A 20 9.75 -5.56 31.61
C GLN A 20 10.83 -4.55 32.03
N SER A 21 11.22 -3.65 31.12
CA SER A 21 12.06 -2.50 31.43
C SER A 21 11.20 -1.35 31.98
N GLN A 22 11.39 -1.02 33.26
CA GLN A 22 10.80 0.17 33.88
C GLN A 22 11.60 1.41 33.47
N ILE A 23 10.94 2.39 32.85
CA ILE A 23 11.52 3.72 32.61
C ILE A 23 11.09 4.62 33.77
N ALA A 24 12.07 5.08 34.55
CA ALA A 24 11.88 6.02 35.64
C ALA A 24 11.62 7.44 35.11
N VAL A 25 10.49 8.03 35.50
CA VAL A 25 10.14 9.43 35.25
C VAL A 25 10.76 10.30 36.33
N SER A 26 11.72 11.14 35.98
CA SER A 26 12.28 12.15 36.88
C SER A 26 11.41 13.41 36.87
N ARG A 27 10.79 13.72 38.02
CA ARG A 27 10.10 14.98 38.28
C ARG A 27 11.12 16.06 38.66
N ARG A 28 11.15 17.17 37.93
CA ARG A 28 11.72 18.43 38.43
C ARG A 28 10.62 19.36 38.89
N THR A 29 10.65 19.64 40.18
CA THR A 29 9.89 20.65 40.88
C THR A 29 10.67 21.96 40.83
N THR A 30 10.03 23.07 40.44
CA THR A 30 10.45 24.42 40.84
C THR A 30 9.23 25.21 41.26
N LEU A 31 9.26 25.65 42.52
CA LEU A 31 8.33 26.55 43.18
C LEU A 31 8.84 27.99 43.07
N GLY A 32 7.90 28.94 43.11
CA GLY A 32 8.11 30.36 43.47
C GLY A 32 8.15 31.29 42.25
N GLY A 33 7.43 32.40 42.19
CA GLY A 33 6.58 33.08 43.16
C GLY A 33 6.45 34.56 42.76
N ALA A 34 5.25 35.11 42.96
CA ALA A 34 4.89 36.52 43.19
C ALA A 34 5.19 37.62 42.14
N ALA A 35 4.06 38.11 41.59
CA ALA A 35 3.63 39.48 41.31
C ALA A 35 4.57 40.67 41.63
N LEU A 36 4.57 41.69 40.76
CA LEU A 36 4.01 43.03 41.02
C LEU A 36 4.02 43.95 39.78
N LEU A 37 2.87 44.58 39.57
CA LEU A 37 2.53 45.87 38.95
C LEU A 37 3.64 46.75 38.33
N GLY A 38 3.38 47.25 37.11
CA GLY A 38 3.88 48.57 36.69
C GLY A 38 4.04 48.77 35.17
N GLY A 39 3.30 49.73 34.60
CA GLY A 39 3.76 50.46 33.41
C GLY A 39 3.12 50.10 32.08
N MET A 40 1.87 50.53 31.86
CA MET A 40 1.29 50.66 30.53
C MET A 40 1.95 51.84 29.81
N HIS A 41 2.91 51.56 28.93
CA HIS A 41 3.35 52.50 27.90
C HIS A 41 2.73 52.09 26.56
N ILE A 42 1.75 52.87 26.12
CA ILE A 42 1.16 52.77 24.79
C ILE A 42 2.19 53.39 23.83
N VAL A 43 3.00 52.55 23.21
CA VAL A 43 3.73 52.93 22.00
C VAL A 43 2.88 52.51 20.81
N ASP A 44 2.31 53.52 20.17
CA ASP A 44 1.48 53.43 18.97
C ASP A 44 2.34 52.91 17.82
N SER A 45 2.38 51.58 17.67
CA SER A 45 3.03 50.92 16.54
C SER A 45 1.96 50.70 15.49
N ALA A 46 1.75 51.71 14.64
CA ALA A 46 1.01 51.59 13.41
C ALA A 46 1.65 50.48 12.57
N SER A 47 1.18 49.27 12.76
CA SER A 47 1.58 48.10 11.99
C SER A 47 0.99 48.30 10.60
N ALA A 48 1.85 48.69 9.66
CA ALA A 48 1.51 48.64 8.25
C ALA A 48 1.09 47.20 7.92
N ILE A 49 -0.21 46.99 7.75
CA ILE A 49 -0.75 45.74 7.23
C ILE A 49 -0.29 45.68 5.78
N SER A 50 0.83 45.00 5.54
CA SER A 50 1.25 44.68 4.18
C SER A 50 0.16 43.77 3.59
N ASN A 51 -0.56 44.25 2.57
CA ASN A 51 -1.33 43.40 1.67
C ASN A 51 -0.36 42.62 0.79
N GLY A 52 0.45 41.75 1.41
CA GLY A 52 1.16 40.70 0.70
C GLY A 52 0.13 39.69 0.19
N PRO A 53 0.44 38.93 -0.89
CA PRO A 53 -0.43 37.85 -1.32
C PRO A 53 -0.70 36.94 -0.12
N SER A 54 -1.97 36.64 0.13
CA SER A 54 -2.39 35.67 1.15
C SER A 54 -1.52 34.42 1.01
N PRO A 55 -1.04 33.81 2.11
CA PRO A 55 -0.27 32.56 2.02
C PRO A 55 -1.08 31.58 1.19
N ARG A 56 -0.52 31.11 0.07
CA ARG A 56 -1.18 30.08 -0.75
C ARG A 56 -1.43 28.90 0.18
N TYR A 57 -2.70 28.66 0.49
CA TYR A 57 -3.08 27.50 1.28
C TYR A 57 -2.67 26.27 0.47
N TRP A 58 -1.82 25.43 1.06
CA TRP A 58 -1.31 24.25 0.37
C TRP A 58 -2.43 23.25 0.16
N ASP A 59 -2.57 22.77 -1.07
CA ASP A 59 -3.52 21.72 -1.43
C ASP A 59 -2.76 20.39 -1.54
N PRO A 60 -3.22 19.30 -0.90
CA PRO A 60 -2.65 17.97 -1.10
C PRO A 60 -2.43 17.57 -2.57
N THR A 61 -3.28 18.04 -3.48
CA THR A 61 -3.13 17.81 -4.92
C THR A 61 -1.86 18.43 -5.52
N ASP A 62 -1.29 19.46 -4.89
CA ASP A 62 -0.01 20.10 -5.30
C ASP A 62 1.17 19.11 -5.23
N LEU A 63 1.06 18.00 -4.49
CA LEU A 63 2.07 16.94 -4.42
C LEU A 63 1.60 15.62 -5.02
N VAL A 64 0.32 15.28 -4.87
CA VAL A 64 -0.19 14.00 -5.39
C VAL A 64 -0.16 13.97 -6.92
N ILE A 65 -0.55 15.05 -7.60
CA ILE A 65 -0.57 15.08 -9.08
C ILE A 65 0.85 14.99 -9.66
N PRO A 66 1.84 15.79 -9.20
CA PRO A 66 3.23 15.62 -9.62
C PRO A 66 3.79 14.24 -9.30
N GLY A 67 3.49 13.68 -8.11
CA GLY A 67 3.94 12.34 -7.75
C GLY A 67 3.41 11.27 -8.69
N MET A 68 2.13 11.34 -9.06
CA MET A 68 1.55 10.44 -10.07
C MET A 68 2.21 10.61 -11.45
N GLN A 69 2.58 11.83 -11.82
CA GLN A 69 3.27 12.06 -13.09
C GLN A 69 4.68 11.47 -13.10
N LYS A 70 5.47 11.73 -12.05
CA LYS A 70 6.80 11.11 -11.86
C LYS A 70 6.72 9.58 -11.90
N PHE A 71 5.71 9.00 -11.27
CA PHE A 71 5.47 7.56 -11.32
C PHE A 71 5.24 7.06 -12.76
N ARG A 72 4.44 7.78 -13.55
CA ARG A 72 4.22 7.47 -14.98
C ARG A 72 5.49 7.57 -15.81
N ASP A 73 6.36 8.52 -15.46
CA ASP A 73 7.66 8.74 -16.10
C ASP A 73 8.75 7.77 -15.60
N LEU A 74 8.37 6.75 -14.82
CA LEU A 74 9.25 5.75 -14.19
C LEU A 74 10.22 6.32 -13.13
N ASP A 75 10.02 7.56 -12.70
CA ASP A 75 10.69 8.16 -11.55
C ASP A 75 10.00 7.72 -10.26
N LEU A 76 10.28 6.49 -9.84
CA LEU A 76 9.72 5.89 -8.63
C LEU A 76 10.13 6.66 -7.36
N ASP A 77 11.38 7.08 -7.26
CA ASP A 77 11.89 7.73 -6.05
C ASP A 77 11.32 9.15 -5.91
N GLY A 78 11.24 9.91 -7.00
CA GLY A 78 10.59 11.21 -7.00
C GLY A 78 9.10 11.12 -6.71
N ALA A 79 8.40 10.12 -7.25
CA ALA A 79 7.00 9.87 -6.94
C ALA A 79 6.78 9.55 -5.45
N ALA A 80 7.56 8.62 -4.90
CA ALA A 80 7.49 8.25 -3.49
C ALA A 80 7.77 9.45 -2.57
N SER A 81 8.75 10.29 -2.91
CA SER A 81 9.07 11.52 -2.18
C SER A 81 7.87 12.48 -2.11
N ASP A 82 7.22 12.76 -3.26
CA ASP A 82 6.07 13.65 -3.29
C ASP A 82 4.89 13.09 -2.47
N PHE A 83 4.64 11.79 -2.56
CA PHE A 83 3.59 11.13 -1.78
C PHE A 83 3.88 11.11 -0.28
N ASP A 84 5.13 10.85 0.13
CA ASP A 84 5.55 10.90 1.53
C ASP A 84 5.42 12.33 2.08
N GLU A 85 5.76 13.35 1.29
CA GLU A 85 5.59 14.75 1.67
C GLU A 85 4.10 15.13 1.79
N ALA A 86 3.24 14.67 0.88
CA ALA A 86 1.79 14.85 0.98
C ALA A 86 1.23 14.19 2.26
N TRP A 87 1.69 12.97 2.55
CA TRP A 87 1.31 12.22 3.75
C TRP A 87 1.73 12.94 5.03
N LEU A 88 2.91 13.55 5.05
CA LEU A 88 3.40 14.33 6.21
C LEU A 88 2.59 15.61 6.41
N ARG A 89 2.30 16.35 5.34
CA ARG A 89 1.71 17.70 5.40
C ARG A 89 0.20 17.71 5.64
N ALA A 90 -0.55 16.72 5.15
CA ALA A 90 -1.98 16.61 5.43
C ALA A 90 -2.35 15.25 6.05
N PRO A 91 -2.47 15.19 7.39
CA PRO A 91 -3.01 14.02 8.08
C PRO A 91 -4.38 13.57 7.56
N SER A 92 -5.21 14.51 7.11
CA SER A 92 -6.56 14.22 6.58
C SER A 92 -6.56 13.44 5.27
N VAL A 93 -5.52 13.54 4.44
CA VAL A 93 -5.46 12.81 3.16
C VAL A 93 -4.79 11.45 3.27
N ARG A 94 -4.08 11.19 4.37
CA ARG A 94 -3.28 9.96 4.58
C ARG A 94 -3.99 8.67 4.18
N PRO A 95 -5.24 8.39 4.61
CA PRO A 95 -5.86 7.12 4.25
C PRO A 95 -6.13 7.01 2.74
N PHE A 96 -6.30 8.13 2.03
CA PHE A 96 -6.65 8.16 0.60
C PHE A 96 -5.46 8.08 -0.36
N LEU A 97 -4.23 8.01 0.15
CA LEU A 97 -2.99 7.97 -0.65
C LEU A 97 -2.64 6.54 -1.10
N TRP A 98 -3.54 5.86 -1.79
CA TRP A 98 -3.29 4.50 -2.30
C TRP A 98 -2.12 4.44 -3.30
N GLN A 99 -1.87 5.53 -4.06
CA GLN A 99 -0.72 5.65 -4.97
C GLN A 99 0.61 5.56 -4.21
N ARG A 100 0.65 6.12 -2.99
CA ARG A 100 1.78 5.98 -2.07
C ARG A 100 2.02 4.52 -1.74
N GLY A 101 0.96 3.77 -1.43
CA GLY A 101 1.06 2.33 -1.15
C GLY A 101 1.71 1.55 -2.29
N ILE A 102 1.33 1.87 -3.54
CA ILE A 102 1.91 1.27 -4.74
C ILE A 102 3.39 1.64 -4.88
N ALA A 103 3.76 2.92 -4.70
CA ALA A 103 5.15 3.36 -4.76
C ALA A 103 6.01 2.66 -3.69
N LEU A 104 5.50 2.57 -2.45
CA LEU A 104 6.16 1.86 -1.35
C LEU A 104 6.37 0.38 -1.66
N TYR A 105 5.38 -0.29 -2.26
CA TYR A 105 5.52 -1.67 -2.70
C TYR A 105 6.71 -1.85 -3.65
N PHE A 106 6.85 -0.96 -4.65
CA PHE A 106 7.97 -1.05 -5.59
C PHE A 106 9.32 -0.70 -4.97
N GLN A 107 9.34 0.14 -3.93
CA GLN A 107 10.53 0.38 -3.10
C GLN A 107 10.82 -0.75 -2.08
N SER A 108 10.07 -1.85 -2.12
CA SER A 108 10.17 -2.97 -1.17
C SER A 108 9.89 -2.59 0.29
N ARG A 109 9.20 -1.46 0.52
CA ARG A 109 8.69 -1.00 1.82
C ARG A 109 7.34 -1.65 2.11
N PHE A 110 7.35 -2.98 2.13
CA PHE A 110 6.13 -3.80 2.19
C PHE A 110 5.26 -3.60 3.45
N PRO A 111 5.83 -3.42 4.66
CA PRO A 111 5.03 -3.12 5.85
C PRO A 111 4.25 -1.81 5.67
N GLU A 112 4.93 -0.74 5.26
CA GLU A 112 4.29 0.57 5.09
C GLU A 112 3.27 0.58 3.93
N ALA A 113 3.53 -0.19 2.87
CA ALA A 113 2.57 -0.39 1.79
C ALA A 113 1.29 -1.07 2.29
N ALA A 114 1.42 -2.20 3.02
CA ALA A 114 0.28 -2.91 3.57
C ALA A 114 -0.55 -2.04 4.52
N ASP A 115 0.10 -1.28 5.41
CA ASP A 115 -0.56 -0.35 6.32
C ASP A 115 -1.30 0.78 5.59
N GLN A 116 -0.71 1.30 4.50
CA GLN A 116 -1.32 2.31 3.66
C GLN A 116 -2.62 1.80 3.01
N PHE A 117 -2.62 0.61 2.43
CA PHE A 117 -3.80 0.01 1.80
C PHE A 117 -4.88 -0.36 2.83
N ARG A 118 -4.50 -0.90 4.00
CA ARG A 118 -5.46 -1.19 5.08
C ARG A 118 -6.14 0.07 5.59
N SER A 119 -5.39 1.17 5.71
CA SER A 119 -5.93 2.47 6.11
C SER A 119 -6.91 3.02 5.07
N ASP A 120 -6.64 2.82 3.77
CA ASP A 120 -7.56 3.21 2.70
C ASP A 120 -8.86 2.42 2.78
N VAL A 121 -8.80 1.08 2.79
CA VAL A 121 -9.99 0.22 2.81
C VAL A 121 -10.85 0.45 4.05
N ALA A 122 -10.24 0.80 5.19
CA ALA A 122 -10.96 1.10 6.43
C ALA A 122 -11.91 2.31 6.29
N VAL A 123 -11.59 3.28 5.42
CA VAL A 123 -12.45 4.44 5.14
C VAL A 123 -13.21 4.32 3.83
N ASN A 124 -12.71 3.52 2.88
CA ASN A 124 -13.27 3.27 1.55
C ASN A 124 -13.48 1.77 1.30
N PRO A 125 -14.48 1.12 1.91
CA PRO A 125 -14.65 -0.33 1.82
C PRO A 125 -15.01 -0.83 0.40
N ARG A 126 -15.22 0.05 -0.58
CA ARG A 126 -15.45 -0.32 -1.99
C ARG A 126 -14.17 -0.42 -2.82
N ASN A 127 -13.03 -0.10 -2.22
CA ASN A 127 -11.72 -0.12 -2.86
C ASN A 127 -11.16 -1.55 -2.83
N THR A 128 -11.71 -2.38 -3.72
CA THR A 128 -11.39 -3.83 -3.82
C THR A 128 -9.93 -4.08 -4.16
N GLU A 129 -9.35 -3.22 -4.99
CA GLU A 129 -7.98 -3.37 -5.49
C GLU A 129 -6.96 -3.17 -4.34
N GLU A 130 -7.26 -2.28 -3.41
CA GLU A 130 -6.47 -1.98 -2.23
C GLU A 130 -6.43 -3.17 -1.26
N ALA A 131 -7.52 -3.94 -1.15
CA ALA A 131 -7.50 -5.21 -0.42
C ALA A 131 -6.55 -6.24 -1.08
N ILE A 132 -6.50 -6.27 -2.42
CA ILE A 132 -5.56 -7.11 -3.18
C ILE A 132 -4.11 -6.64 -2.97
N TRP A 133 -3.86 -5.32 -3.00
CA TRP A 133 -2.53 -4.76 -2.78
C TRP A 133 -2.01 -4.94 -1.36
N ALA A 134 -2.88 -4.88 -0.35
CA ALA A 134 -2.53 -5.24 1.02
C ALA A 134 -2.04 -6.70 1.07
N PHE A 135 -2.78 -7.62 0.46
CA PHE A 135 -2.36 -9.02 0.34
C PHE A 135 -1.02 -9.17 -0.38
N ILE A 136 -0.83 -8.53 -1.54
CA ILE A 136 0.39 -8.65 -2.34
C ILE A 136 1.60 -8.16 -1.52
N SER A 137 1.44 -7.08 -0.76
CA SER A 137 2.48 -6.54 0.12
C SER A 137 2.79 -7.51 1.28
N GLU A 138 1.78 -8.05 1.94
CA GLU A 138 1.94 -9.03 3.03
C GLU A 138 2.55 -10.35 2.57
N ALA A 139 2.20 -10.81 1.36
CA ALA A 139 2.77 -12.02 0.78
C ALA A 139 4.29 -11.91 0.58
N ARG A 140 4.84 -10.69 0.41
CA ARG A 140 6.28 -10.45 0.33
C ARG A 140 6.99 -10.59 1.67
N MET A 141 6.28 -10.41 2.78
CA MET A 141 6.82 -10.47 4.14
C MET A 141 6.63 -11.86 4.74
N ASP A 142 5.37 -12.32 4.81
CA ASP A 142 4.97 -13.49 5.58
C ASP A 142 4.57 -14.68 4.71
N GLY A 143 4.57 -14.49 3.38
CA GLY A 143 4.14 -15.47 2.41
C GLY A 143 2.62 -15.47 2.16
N PRO A 144 2.18 -16.06 1.04
CA PRO A 144 0.80 -15.97 0.56
C PRO A 144 -0.21 -16.65 1.50
N SER A 145 0.21 -17.68 2.23
CA SER A 145 -0.67 -18.36 3.20
C SER A 145 -1.06 -17.45 4.36
N GLN A 146 -0.09 -16.73 4.94
CA GLN A 146 -0.35 -15.82 6.05
C GLN A 146 -1.09 -14.55 5.58
N ALA A 147 -0.69 -13.99 4.43
CA ALA A 147 -1.40 -12.88 3.81
C ALA A 147 -2.88 -13.22 3.55
N ARG A 148 -3.18 -14.47 3.14
CA ARG A 148 -4.56 -14.92 2.89
C ARG A 148 -5.36 -15.04 4.19
N ALA A 149 -4.73 -15.48 5.28
CA ALA A 149 -5.37 -15.51 6.59
C ALA A 149 -5.76 -14.11 7.08
N ASN A 150 -4.99 -13.08 6.68
CA ASN A 150 -5.22 -11.69 7.04
C ASN A 150 -6.02 -10.90 5.97
N PHE A 151 -6.58 -11.57 4.96
CA PHE A 151 -7.16 -10.92 3.78
C PHE A 151 -8.30 -9.97 4.14
N VAL A 152 -8.20 -8.72 3.66
CA VAL A 152 -9.18 -7.66 3.92
C VAL A 152 -10.50 -7.96 3.22
N GLN A 153 -11.61 -7.93 3.97
CA GLN A 153 -12.94 -8.21 3.44
C GLN A 153 -13.57 -6.93 2.89
N VAL A 154 -13.91 -6.94 1.60
CA VAL A 154 -14.70 -5.89 0.95
C VAL A 154 -16.01 -6.47 0.35
N PRO A 155 -17.04 -5.64 0.12
CA PRO A 155 -18.21 -6.01 -0.67
C PRO A 155 -17.84 -6.43 -2.09
N GLN A 156 -18.80 -7.01 -2.80
CA GLN A 156 -18.62 -7.42 -4.19
C GLN A 156 -18.29 -6.23 -5.10
N ASP A 157 -17.23 -6.36 -5.90
CA ASP A 157 -16.88 -5.37 -6.94
C ASP A 157 -17.80 -5.55 -8.15
N PRO A 158 -18.36 -4.47 -8.72
CA PRO A 158 -19.21 -4.57 -9.90
C PRO A 158 -18.43 -4.96 -11.17
N ARG A 159 -17.11 -4.78 -11.21
CA ARG A 159 -16.27 -5.10 -12.37
C ARG A 159 -15.91 -6.58 -12.33
N PRO A 160 -16.34 -7.41 -13.30
CA PRO A 160 -16.12 -8.87 -13.24
C PRO A 160 -14.66 -9.29 -13.10
N VAL A 161 -13.75 -8.57 -13.76
CA VAL A 161 -12.31 -8.85 -13.69
C VAL A 161 -11.71 -8.57 -12.31
N ILE A 162 -12.13 -7.50 -11.65
CA ILE A 162 -11.65 -7.14 -10.32
C ILE A 162 -12.24 -8.07 -9.27
N GLN A 163 -13.51 -8.44 -9.40
CA GLN A 163 -14.14 -9.45 -8.56
C GLN A 163 -13.43 -10.81 -8.68
N ALA A 164 -13.12 -11.24 -9.91
CA ALA A 164 -12.39 -12.49 -10.14
C ALA A 164 -10.98 -12.45 -9.55
N ALA A 165 -10.28 -11.32 -9.64
CA ALA A 165 -8.99 -11.12 -8.99
C ALA A 165 -9.12 -11.24 -7.47
N TYR A 166 -10.02 -10.46 -6.85
CA TYR A 166 -10.27 -10.48 -5.40
C TYR A 166 -10.54 -11.89 -4.88
N GLU A 167 -11.46 -12.63 -5.51
CA GLU A 167 -11.78 -14.01 -5.13
C GLU A 167 -10.58 -14.95 -5.29
N SER A 168 -9.76 -14.74 -6.32
CA SER A 168 -8.58 -15.58 -6.56
C SER A 168 -7.52 -15.37 -5.49
N PHE A 169 -7.24 -14.13 -5.10
CA PHE A 169 -6.31 -13.81 -4.02
C PHE A 169 -6.83 -14.26 -2.65
N LYS A 170 -8.10 -13.97 -2.34
CA LYS A 170 -8.76 -14.33 -1.08
C LYS A 170 -8.93 -15.84 -0.89
N ASN A 171 -9.32 -16.58 -1.92
CA ASN A 171 -9.70 -18.00 -1.80
C ASN A 171 -8.69 -18.98 -2.42
N GLY A 172 -7.67 -18.51 -3.14
CA GLY A 172 -6.71 -19.37 -3.83
C GLY A 172 -7.20 -19.92 -5.16
N GLY A 173 -7.99 -19.13 -5.91
CA GLY A 173 -8.61 -19.55 -7.18
C GLY A 173 -7.66 -19.69 -8.37
N GLY A 174 -6.42 -19.21 -8.26
CA GLY A 174 -5.42 -19.21 -9.33
C GLY A 174 -5.64 -18.11 -10.39
N PRO A 175 -4.61 -17.81 -11.21
CA PRO A 175 -4.67 -16.75 -12.22
C PRO A 175 -5.58 -17.09 -13.42
N GLU A 176 -5.84 -18.37 -13.67
CA GLU A 176 -6.71 -18.81 -14.78
C GLU A 176 -8.14 -18.27 -14.67
N LYS A 177 -8.68 -18.17 -13.45
CA LYS A 177 -10.00 -17.57 -13.22
C LYS A 177 -10.02 -16.09 -13.56
N ILE A 178 -8.93 -15.39 -13.25
CA ILE A 178 -8.75 -13.98 -13.57
C ILE A 178 -8.70 -13.81 -15.09
N LEU A 179 -7.85 -14.57 -15.78
CA LEU A 179 -7.72 -14.52 -17.25
C LEU A 179 -9.01 -14.90 -17.98
N ALA A 180 -9.80 -15.84 -17.46
CA ALA A 180 -11.08 -16.22 -18.05
C ALA A 180 -12.14 -15.10 -17.98
N SER A 181 -12.01 -14.15 -17.04
CA SER A 181 -12.95 -13.05 -16.87
C SER A 181 -12.89 -12.00 -17.99
N SER A 182 -11.73 -11.82 -18.66
CA SER A 182 -11.58 -10.79 -19.72
C SER A 182 -12.30 -11.12 -21.02
N ARG A 183 -12.65 -12.39 -21.25
CA ARG A 183 -13.33 -12.85 -22.47
C ARG A 183 -14.71 -12.22 -22.68
N ARG A 184 -15.21 -11.48 -21.69
CA ARG A 184 -16.55 -10.89 -21.70
C ARG A 184 -16.57 -9.37 -21.95
N ASP A 185 -15.49 -8.64 -21.66
CA ASP A 185 -15.59 -7.19 -21.38
C ASP A 185 -14.54 -6.28 -22.10
N GLY A 186 -14.04 -6.66 -23.28
CA GLY A 186 -13.22 -5.79 -24.14
C GLY A 186 -11.80 -5.48 -23.64
N ASP A 187 -11.09 -4.59 -24.34
CA ASP A 187 -9.64 -4.39 -24.21
C ASP A 187 -9.17 -3.99 -22.79
N GLN A 188 -9.96 -3.18 -22.07
CA GLN A 188 -9.64 -2.80 -20.68
C GLN A 188 -9.68 -4.01 -19.75
N SER A 189 -10.65 -4.91 -19.92
CA SER A 189 -10.75 -6.10 -19.09
C SER A 189 -9.60 -7.08 -19.35
N ASP A 190 -9.10 -7.17 -20.59
CA ASP A 190 -7.92 -7.99 -20.91
C ASP A 190 -6.67 -7.44 -20.24
N PHE A 191 -6.49 -6.11 -20.26
CA PHE A 191 -5.40 -5.45 -19.53
C PHE A 191 -5.41 -5.81 -18.04
N TYR A 192 -6.54 -5.55 -17.35
CA TYR A 192 -6.63 -5.79 -15.90
C TYR A 192 -6.52 -7.29 -15.56
N ALA A 193 -7.06 -8.17 -16.39
CA ALA A 193 -6.96 -9.61 -16.15
C ALA A 193 -5.51 -10.09 -16.20
N ARG A 194 -4.73 -9.62 -17.19
CA ARG A 194 -3.30 -9.93 -17.32
C ARG A 194 -2.47 -9.31 -16.20
N LEU A 195 -2.74 -8.05 -15.86
CA LEU A 195 -2.10 -7.36 -14.75
C LEU A 195 -2.26 -8.16 -13.45
N TYR A 196 -3.49 -8.48 -13.07
CA TYR A 196 -3.76 -9.20 -11.83
C TYR A 196 -3.34 -10.67 -11.86
N ALA A 197 -3.38 -11.34 -13.01
CA ALA A 197 -2.81 -12.67 -13.17
C ALA A 197 -1.29 -12.68 -12.94
N GLY A 198 -0.58 -11.70 -13.49
CA GLY A 198 0.87 -11.56 -13.31
C GLY A 198 1.24 -11.24 -11.86
N LEU A 199 0.53 -10.31 -11.22
CA LEU A 199 0.69 -10.02 -9.79
C LEU A 199 0.38 -11.24 -8.91
N TYR A 200 -0.63 -12.04 -9.29
CA TYR A 200 -0.94 -13.29 -8.60
C TYR A 200 0.23 -14.26 -8.69
N PHE A 201 0.73 -14.54 -9.90
CA PHE A 201 1.90 -15.41 -10.10
C PHE A 201 3.10 -14.94 -9.26
N GLU A 202 3.44 -13.65 -9.28
CA GLU A 202 4.58 -13.13 -8.50
C GLU A 202 4.36 -13.29 -6.99
N SER A 203 3.17 -12.99 -6.49
CA SER A 203 2.85 -13.06 -5.05
C SER A 203 2.82 -14.50 -4.50
N MET A 204 2.51 -15.49 -5.35
CA MET A 204 2.58 -16.91 -4.96
C MET A 204 4.00 -17.46 -4.99
N ASN A 205 4.91 -16.81 -5.72
CA ASN A 205 6.27 -17.29 -5.94
C ASN A 205 7.23 -16.87 -4.82
N VAL A 206 7.08 -17.52 -3.67
CA VAL A 206 7.92 -17.32 -2.47
C VAL A 206 8.97 -18.42 -2.33
N GLY A 207 10.19 -18.04 -1.93
CA GLY A 207 11.28 -18.99 -1.67
C GLY A 207 12.63 -18.58 -2.27
N LEU A 208 13.62 -19.47 -2.13
CA LEU A 208 15.00 -19.27 -2.60
C LEU A 208 15.16 -19.41 -4.12
N PHE A 209 14.25 -20.14 -4.76
CA PHE A 209 14.23 -20.35 -6.22
C PHE A 209 12.93 -19.81 -6.78
N ARG A 210 12.92 -18.51 -7.07
CA ARG A 210 11.74 -17.82 -7.62
C ARG A 210 11.72 -17.96 -9.13
N ASP A 211 10.76 -18.72 -9.66
CA ASP A 211 10.45 -18.74 -11.10
C ASP A 211 9.36 -17.71 -11.44
N ASN A 212 9.78 -16.55 -11.94
CA ASN A 212 8.87 -15.48 -12.35
C ASN A 212 8.46 -15.57 -13.82
N THR A 213 8.67 -16.69 -14.51
CA THR A 213 8.40 -16.80 -15.96
C THR A 213 6.94 -16.51 -16.29
N ALA A 214 6.00 -17.09 -15.53
CA ALA A 214 4.58 -16.85 -15.75
C ALA A 214 4.16 -15.41 -15.41
N ALA A 215 4.68 -14.85 -14.31
CA ALA A 215 4.43 -13.46 -13.94
C ALA A 215 4.94 -12.49 -15.01
N LYS A 216 6.19 -12.70 -15.47
CA LYS A 216 6.82 -11.91 -16.53
C LYS A 216 6.00 -11.96 -17.81
N LYS A 217 5.57 -13.15 -18.24
CA LYS A 217 4.75 -13.32 -19.44
C LYS A 217 3.47 -12.47 -19.37
N GLU A 218 2.70 -12.59 -18.29
CA GLU A 218 1.41 -11.89 -18.19
C GLU A 218 1.58 -10.37 -18.01
N LEU A 219 2.59 -9.89 -17.27
CA LEU A 219 2.82 -8.46 -17.10
C LEU A 219 3.36 -7.78 -18.37
N LEU A 220 4.21 -8.46 -19.15
CA LEU A 220 4.59 -7.98 -20.47
C LEU A 220 3.40 -7.96 -21.42
N ALA A 221 2.55 -9.00 -21.39
CA ALA A 221 1.33 -9.04 -22.19
C ALA A 221 0.33 -7.94 -21.78
N ALA A 222 0.20 -7.63 -20.48
CA ALA A 222 -0.60 -6.52 -19.98
C ALA A 222 -0.11 -5.19 -20.58
N CYS A 223 1.20 -4.92 -20.51
CA CYS A 223 1.80 -3.73 -21.12
C CYS A 223 1.53 -3.64 -22.63
N ALA A 224 1.47 -4.78 -23.34
CA ALA A 224 1.27 -4.83 -24.78
C ALA A 224 -0.20 -4.70 -25.25
N THR A 225 -1.17 -4.70 -24.33
CA THR A 225 -2.59 -4.52 -24.68
C THR A 225 -2.85 -3.14 -25.32
N PRO A 226 -3.81 -3.01 -26.26
CA PRO A 226 -4.19 -1.72 -26.83
C PRO A 226 -4.56 -0.70 -25.75
N TYR A 227 -5.30 -1.13 -24.73
CA TYR A 227 -5.67 -0.30 -23.58
C TYR A 227 -4.45 0.29 -22.88
N ALA A 228 -3.44 -0.53 -22.54
CA ALA A 228 -2.26 -0.04 -21.83
C ALA A 228 -1.38 0.90 -22.67
N GLN A 229 -1.39 0.73 -24.00
CA GLN A 229 -0.61 1.54 -24.94
C GLN A 229 -1.24 2.91 -25.22
N GLN A 230 -2.57 3.02 -25.09
CA GLN A 230 -3.32 4.20 -25.52
C GLN A 230 -3.96 4.97 -24.38
N SER A 231 -4.02 4.41 -23.17
CA SER A 231 -4.63 5.05 -22.01
C SER A 231 -3.62 5.76 -21.11
N ASP A 232 -4.10 6.82 -20.46
CA ASP A 232 -3.42 7.49 -19.34
C ASP A 232 -3.77 6.83 -17.98
N ASP A 233 -4.30 5.60 -17.98
CA ASP A 233 -4.64 4.86 -16.76
C ASP A 233 -3.37 4.68 -15.90
N TYR A 234 -3.48 5.02 -14.62
CA TYR A 234 -2.40 4.86 -13.66
C TYR A 234 -1.96 3.39 -13.55
N TYR A 235 -2.88 2.42 -13.64
CA TYR A 235 -2.53 1.01 -13.60
C TYR A 235 -1.75 0.54 -14.83
N ALA A 236 -1.96 1.16 -16.01
CA ALA A 236 -1.10 0.91 -17.16
C ALA A 236 0.35 1.34 -16.87
N ALA A 237 0.55 2.44 -16.14
CA ALA A 237 1.86 2.84 -15.65
C ALA A 237 2.40 1.90 -14.56
N VAL A 238 1.55 1.37 -13.68
CA VAL A 238 1.94 0.33 -12.71
C VAL A 238 2.51 -0.89 -13.42
N ALA A 239 1.86 -1.37 -14.48
CA ALA A 239 2.37 -2.50 -15.25
C ALA A 239 3.74 -2.20 -15.87
N ARG A 240 3.91 -1.02 -16.48
CA ARG A 240 5.18 -0.57 -17.06
C ARG A 240 6.29 -0.43 -16.02
N LEU A 241 6.00 0.19 -14.88
CA LEU A 241 6.95 0.33 -13.79
C LEU A 241 7.33 -1.04 -13.24
N HIS A 242 6.38 -1.96 -13.11
CA HIS A 242 6.65 -3.31 -12.64
C HIS A 242 7.68 -4.00 -13.53
N VAL A 243 7.44 -4.04 -14.84
CA VAL A 243 8.38 -4.72 -15.77
C VAL A 243 9.74 -4.02 -15.79
N ASN A 244 9.79 -2.70 -15.63
CA ASN A 244 11.03 -1.92 -15.53
C ASN A 244 11.83 -2.26 -14.25
N VAL A 245 11.21 -2.15 -13.08
CA VAL A 245 11.85 -2.42 -11.78
C VAL A 245 12.33 -3.86 -11.66
N ARG A 246 11.67 -4.81 -12.33
CA ARG A 246 12.09 -6.22 -12.37
C ARG A 246 13.12 -6.56 -13.45
N GLY A 247 13.52 -5.59 -14.29
CA GLY A 247 14.45 -5.82 -15.40
C GLY A 247 13.88 -6.77 -16.46
N TRP A 248 12.56 -6.73 -16.68
CA TRP A 248 11.86 -7.56 -17.66
C TRP A 248 11.59 -6.84 -18.96
N SER A 249 11.60 -5.51 -18.95
CA SER A 249 11.63 -4.68 -20.15
C SER A 249 12.92 -4.98 -20.93
N ALA A 250 12.75 -5.41 -22.18
CA ALA A 250 13.83 -5.59 -23.14
C ALA A 250 14.22 -4.24 -23.77
#